data_AF-A0A225E0E8-F1
#
_entry.id   AF-A0A225E0E8-F1
#
_cell.length_a   1.000
_cell.length_b   1.000
_cell.length_c   1.000
_cell.angle_alpha   90.00
_cell.angle_beta   90.00
_cell.angle_gamma   90.00
#
_symmetry.space_group_name_H-M   'P 1'
#
loop_
_entity.id
_entity.type
_entity.pdbx_description
1 polymer ?
#
loop_
_entity_poly.entity_id
_entity_poly.type
_entity_poly.pdbx_seq_one_letter_code
_entity_poly.pdbx_strand_id
1 'polypeptide(L)'
;MSGRWRRIGFLAVAALVGGVGHGFAQPPKETPADREQIEAALKLTQAAAAEYEIQVAGEDKPLNLRRDPILRWSNPTVGVLHGNVFLWTRGDQPLVVASLHKWFSPFTHMTHEFQSLSEEPISAKFHGEPVWKTNEPGLRFVDLPKAPAPAVTEAQRFFQAKELAKDFTTTMKEKSGTLVELRLLTQPVYRYAAPKKGIHSGSLFAFVQGTDPELFLLIDARGENAATARWKYAVTRMTNVDLWLHHRKEEVWAAKYLTIRVVNDHRQPYTRFNFDEIPEFLKGETAKSKK
;
A
#
# COMPACT_ATOMS: atom_id res chain seq x y z
N MET A 1 -46.18 19.02 -73.13
CA MET A 1 -46.77 20.10 -72.30
C MET A 1 -46.14 20.01 -70.92
N SER A 2 -45.70 21.17 -70.40
CA SER A 2 -45.35 21.53 -69.00
C SER A 2 -45.13 20.41 -67.97
N GLY A 3 -44.05 20.36 -67.19
CA GLY A 3 -43.06 21.38 -66.91
C GLY A 3 -42.19 20.96 -65.73
N ARG A 4 -41.06 21.68 -65.58
CA ARG A 4 -40.22 21.96 -64.40
C ARG A 4 -40.23 20.94 -63.25
N TRP A 5 -39.05 20.61 -62.74
CA TRP A 5 -38.54 21.14 -61.46
C TRP A 5 -37.05 20.81 -61.32
N ARG A 6 -36.28 21.78 -60.83
CA ARG A 6 -34.83 21.75 -60.67
C ARG A 6 -34.43 20.72 -59.60
N ARG A 7 -33.39 19.91 -59.86
CA ARG A 7 -32.57 19.28 -58.81
C ARG A 7 -31.21 19.96 -58.80
N ILE A 8 -30.95 20.65 -57.70
CA ILE A 8 -29.67 21.25 -57.32
C ILE A 8 -28.73 20.08 -56.99
N GLY A 9 -27.54 20.08 -57.59
CA GLY A 9 -26.51 19.09 -57.33
C GLY A 9 -25.96 19.22 -55.91
N PHE A 10 -25.96 18.12 -55.17
CA PHE A 10 -25.24 18.03 -53.91
C PHE A 10 -23.75 17.85 -54.19
N LEU A 11 -22.96 18.85 -53.82
CA LEU A 11 -21.52 18.77 -53.61
C LEU A 11 -21.25 17.83 -52.44
N ALA A 12 -20.45 16.79 -52.67
CA ALA A 12 -19.90 15.93 -51.63
C ALA A 12 -18.84 16.71 -50.85
N VAL A 13 -19.17 17.08 -49.61
CA VAL A 13 -18.19 17.52 -48.61
C VAL A 13 -17.80 16.29 -47.80
N ALA A 14 -16.57 15.83 -47.98
CA ALA A 14 -15.96 14.82 -47.14
C ALA A 14 -15.77 15.40 -45.72
N ALA A 15 -16.52 14.87 -44.75
CA ALA A 15 -16.33 15.18 -43.35
C ALA A 15 -15.13 14.39 -42.82
N LEU A 16 -14.04 15.11 -42.52
CA LEU A 16 -12.96 14.65 -41.65
C LEU A 16 -13.52 14.42 -40.25
N VAL A 17 -13.75 13.16 -39.88
CA VAL A 17 -13.96 12.78 -38.49
C VAL A 17 -12.59 12.77 -37.81
N GLY A 18 -12.27 13.87 -37.14
CA GLY A 18 -11.13 13.95 -36.22
C GLY A 18 -11.40 13.05 -35.02
N GLY A 19 -10.83 11.84 -35.04
CA GLY A 19 -10.77 10.98 -33.87
C GLY A 19 -9.87 11.60 -32.82
N VAL A 20 -10.46 12.13 -31.74
CA VAL A 20 -9.73 12.45 -30.52
C VAL A 20 -9.37 11.12 -29.86
N GLY A 21 -8.24 10.56 -30.27
CA GLY A 21 -7.63 9.42 -29.60
C GLY A 21 -7.32 9.81 -28.17
N HIS A 22 -8.05 9.23 -27.22
CA HIS A 22 -7.63 9.17 -25.83
C HIS A 22 -6.36 8.30 -25.81
N GLY A 23 -5.21 8.95 -25.96
CA GLY A 23 -3.91 8.32 -25.79
C GLY A 23 -3.77 7.89 -24.34
N PHE A 24 -4.07 6.62 -24.06
CA PHE A 24 -3.48 5.97 -22.90
C PHE A 24 -1.97 6.04 -23.08
N ALA A 25 -1.29 6.85 -22.27
CA ALA A 25 0.16 6.86 -22.22
C ALA A 25 0.62 5.42 -21.99
N GLN A 26 1.34 4.86 -22.97
CA GLN A 26 1.98 3.57 -22.78
C GLN A 26 2.95 3.70 -21.61
N PRO A 27 2.97 2.74 -20.66
CA PRO A 27 3.99 2.76 -19.62
C PRO A 27 5.37 2.77 -20.30
N PRO A 28 6.34 3.55 -19.79
CA PRO A 28 7.68 3.59 -20.36
C PRO A 28 8.24 2.18 -20.50
N LYS A 29 8.91 1.89 -21.63
CA LYS A 29 9.61 0.61 -21.79
C LYS A 29 10.74 0.56 -20.76
N GLU A 30 10.72 -0.47 -19.90
CA GLU A 30 11.80 -0.76 -18.97
C GLU A 30 13.13 -0.94 -19.69
N THR A 31 14.15 -0.22 -19.26
CA THR A 31 15.52 -0.38 -19.75
C THR A 31 16.22 -1.53 -19.01
N PRO A 32 17.31 -2.09 -19.56
CA PRO A 32 18.14 -3.06 -18.82
C PRO A 32 18.63 -2.52 -17.47
N ALA A 33 18.97 -1.22 -17.40
CA ALA A 33 19.38 -0.57 -16.15
C ALA A 33 18.25 -0.56 -15.10
N ASP A 34 17.00 -0.34 -15.52
CA ASP A 34 15.85 -0.39 -14.60
C ASP A 34 15.66 -1.81 -14.04
N ARG A 35 15.84 -2.85 -14.87
CA ARG A 35 15.72 -4.24 -14.41
C ARG A 35 16.77 -4.60 -13.37
N GLU A 36 18.03 -4.23 -13.59
CA GLU A 36 19.11 -4.46 -12.64
C GLU A 36 18.84 -3.75 -11.30
N GLN A 37 18.33 -2.52 -11.34
CA GLN A 37 17.99 -1.74 -10.15
C GLN A 37 16.80 -2.32 -9.39
N ILE A 38 15.77 -2.78 -10.10
CA ILE A 38 14.61 -3.49 -9.52
C ILE A 38 15.08 -4.76 -8.80
N GLU A 39 15.93 -5.57 -9.45
CA GLU A 39 16.47 -6.80 -8.87
C GLU A 39 17.38 -6.53 -7.68
N ALA A 40 18.25 -5.52 -7.77
CA ALA A 40 19.12 -5.11 -6.67
C ALA A 40 18.31 -4.63 -5.46
N ALA A 41 17.31 -3.78 -5.67
CA ALA A 41 16.42 -3.33 -4.60
C ALA A 41 15.64 -4.50 -3.98
N LEU A 42 15.17 -5.45 -4.78
CA LEU A 42 14.50 -6.65 -4.26
C LEU A 42 15.43 -7.45 -3.34
N LYS A 43 16.65 -7.79 -3.78
CA LYS A 43 17.62 -8.54 -2.97
C LYS A 43 17.96 -7.81 -1.66
N LEU A 44 18.29 -6.52 -1.77
CA LEU A 44 18.63 -5.69 -0.62
C LEU A 44 17.50 -5.62 0.40
N THR A 45 16.27 -5.38 -0.05
CA THR A 45 15.12 -5.20 0.84
C THR A 45 14.63 -6.53 1.43
N GLN A 46 14.75 -7.65 0.71
CA GLN A 46 14.48 -8.99 1.26
C GLN A 46 15.47 -9.36 2.35
N ALA A 47 16.77 -9.15 2.12
CA ALA A 47 17.80 -9.39 3.12
C ALA A 47 17.60 -8.48 4.34
N ALA A 48 17.36 -7.19 4.13
CA ALA A 48 17.08 -6.23 5.20
C ALA A 48 15.85 -6.62 6.04
N ALA A 49 14.75 -7.02 5.40
CA ALA A 49 13.54 -7.45 6.12
C ALA A 49 13.81 -8.68 7.01
N ALA A 50 14.67 -9.61 6.57
CA ALA A 50 14.99 -10.82 7.33
C ALA A 50 15.74 -10.56 8.64
N GLU A 51 16.39 -9.40 8.79
CA GLU A 51 17.14 -9.03 10.00
C GLU A 51 16.26 -8.48 11.13
N TYR A 52 14.98 -8.25 10.88
CA TYR A 52 14.04 -7.76 11.88
C TYR A 52 13.33 -8.91 12.61
N GLU A 53 13.57 -9.00 13.90
CA GLU A 53 12.81 -9.84 14.82
C GLU A 53 11.69 -9.00 15.44
N ILE A 54 10.44 -9.25 15.04
CA ILE A 54 9.28 -8.48 15.50
C ILE A 54 8.36 -9.37 16.31
N GLN A 55 7.82 -8.86 17.42
CA GLN A 55 6.85 -9.54 18.26
C GLN A 55 5.77 -8.57 18.77
N VAL A 56 4.65 -9.11 19.23
CA VAL A 56 3.70 -8.35 20.05
C VAL A 56 4.34 -8.07 21.41
N ALA A 57 4.23 -6.85 21.90
CA ALA A 57 4.89 -6.44 23.13
C ALA A 57 4.41 -7.29 24.31
N GLY A 58 5.36 -7.82 25.09
CA GLY A 58 5.06 -8.70 26.22
C GLY A 58 4.85 -10.18 25.86
N GLU A 59 4.93 -10.55 24.58
CA GLU A 59 4.97 -11.94 24.14
C GLU A 59 6.40 -12.33 23.73
N ASP A 60 6.83 -13.53 24.10
CA ASP A 60 8.14 -14.10 23.69
C ASP A 60 8.06 -14.86 22.35
N LYS A 61 7.00 -14.64 21.58
CA LYS A 61 6.78 -15.32 20.30
C LYS A 61 6.98 -14.35 19.13
N PRO A 62 8.03 -14.53 18.32
CA PRO A 62 8.23 -13.70 17.14
C PRO A 62 7.14 -13.95 16.09
N LEU A 63 6.84 -12.90 15.35
CA LEU A 63 6.02 -12.93 14.15
C LEU A 63 6.81 -13.54 12.99
N ASN A 64 6.10 -14.17 12.07
CA ASN A 64 6.72 -14.75 10.88
C ASN A 64 6.83 -13.70 9.78
N LEU A 65 8.04 -13.45 9.29
CA LEU A 65 8.22 -12.67 8.07
C LEU A 65 7.72 -13.46 6.84
N ARG A 66 6.84 -12.84 6.07
CA ARG A 66 6.57 -13.27 4.70
C ARG A 66 7.73 -12.80 3.80
N ARG A 67 8.59 -13.75 3.39
CA ARG A 67 9.81 -13.46 2.62
C ARG A 67 9.57 -12.84 1.25
N ASP A 68 8.46 -13.18 0.61
CA ASP A 68 8.07 -12.57 -0.67
C ASP A 68 7.27 -11.30 -0.41
N PRO A 69 7.64 -10.17 -1.05
CA PRO A 69 6.90 -8.94 -0.89
C PRO A 69 5.48 -9.06 -1.44
N ILE A 70 4.52 -8.44 -0.76
CA ILE A 70 3.12 -8.39 -1.17
C ILE A 70 2.86 -7.32 -2.24
N LEU A 71 3.77 -6.36 -2.39
CA LEU A 71 3.72 -5.31 -3.39
C LEU A 71 5.16 -4.90 -3.73
N ARG A 72 5.44 -4.76 -5.03
CA ARG A 72 6.64 -4.10 -5.55
C ARG A 72 6.22 -2.78 -6.17
N TRP A 73 6.99 -1.73 -5.94
CA TRP A 73 6.61 -0.39 -6.37
C TRP A 73 7.81 0.45 -6.78
N SER A 74 7.50 1.50 -7.52
CA SER A 74 8.40 2.60 -7.89
C SER A 74 7.64 3.92 -7.82
N ASN A 75 8.37 5.03 -7.66
CA ASN A 75 7.78 6.36 -7.64
C ASN A 75 8.56 7.32 -8.57
N PRO A 76 8.30 7.27 -9.89
CA PRO A 76 9.07 8.04 -10.87
C PRO A 76 8.85 9.56 -10.76
N THR A 77 7.91 10.03 -9.94
CA THR A 77 7.67 11.47 -9.73
C THR A 77 8.76 12.11 -8.86
N VAL A 78 9.47 11.32 -8.04
CA VAL A 78 10.49 11.81 -7.11
C VAL A 78 11.91 11.34 -7.44
N GLY A 79 12.06 10.34 -8.31
CA GLY A 79 13.37 9.87 -8.75
C GLY A 79 13.36 8.42 -9.21
N VAL A 80 14.54 7.81 -9.20
CA VAL A 80 14.73 6.39 -9.48
C VAL A 80 14.87 5.68 -8.15
N LEU A 81 13.79 5.05 -7.71
CA LEU A 81 13.76 4.20 -6.53
C LEU A 81 12.83 3.02 -6.73
N HIS A 82 13.14 1.94 -6.03
CA HIS A 82 12.33 0.74 -6.02
C HIS A 82 12.12 0.27 -4.59
N GLY A 83 10.88 -0.04 -4.27
CA GLY A 83 10.49 -0.51 -2.96
C GLY A 83 9.67 -1.78 -3.00
N ASN A 84 9.67 -2.44 -1.86
CA ASN A 84 9.03 -3.73 -1.65
C ASN A 84 8.31 -3.70 -0.31
N VAL A 85 7.07 -4.16 -0.31
CA VAL A 85 6.22 -4.20 0.89
C VAL A 85 6.24 -5.60 1.48
N PHE A 86 6.59 -5.70 2.75
CA PHE A 86 6.66 -6.96 3.50
C PHE A 86 5.64 -6.99 4.64
N LEU A 87 5.31 -8.21 5.09
CA LEU A 87 4.42 -8.44 6.21
C LEU A 87 5.10 -9.33 7.25
N TRP A 88 4.86 -9.01 8.52
CA TRP A 88 5.06 -9.94 9.62
C TRP A 88 3.71 -10.39 10.15
N THR A 89 3.54 -11.70 10.24
CA THR A 89 2.24 -12.31 10.49
C THR A 89 2.24 -13.26 11.68
N ARG A 90 1.06 -13.45 12.28
CA ARG A 90 0.77 -14.53 13.21
C ARG A 90 -0.21 -15.49 12.55
N GLY A 91 0.29 -16.64 12.09
CA GLY A 91 -0.43 -17.41 11.08
C GLY A 91 -0.58 -16.55 9.82
N ASP A 92 -1.80 -16.42 9.30
CA ASP A 92 -2.06 -15.57 8.14
C ASP A 92 -2.35 -14.11 8.50
N GLN A 93 -2.65 -13.79 9.77
CA GLN A 93 -3.01 -12.43 10.17
C GLN A 93 -1.79 -11.50 10.11
N PRO A 94 -1.84 -10.41 9.33
CA PRO A 94 -0.78 -9.41 9.31
C PRO A 94 -0.85 -8.55 10.57
N LEU A 95 0.30 -8.38 11.24
CA LEU A 95 0.41 -7.56 12.44
C LEU A 95 1.43 -6.42 12.29
N VAL A 96 2.29 -6.48 11.27
CA VAL A 96 3.14 -5.38 10.81
C VAL A 96 3.21 -5.38 9.30
N VAL A 97 3.22 -4.19 8.72
CA VAL A 97 3.57 -3.95 7.32
C VAL A 97 4.78 -3.04 7.26
N ALA A 98 5.67 -3.29 6.31
CA ALA A 98 6.82 -2.44 6.08
C ALA A 98 7.01 -2.16 4.59
N SER A 99 7.34 -0.92 4.24
CA SER A 99 7.79 -0.52 2.91
C SER A 99 9.30 -0.26 2.98
N LEU A 100 10.09 -1.15 2.41
CA LEU A 100 11.55 -1.01 2.35
C LEU A 100 11.92 -0.61 0.93
N HIS A 101 12.75 0.41 0.77
CA HIS A 101 13.12 0.90 -0.55
C HIS A 101 14.58 1.36 -0.65
N LYS A 102 15.09 1.31 -1.89
CA LYS A 102 16.42 1.80 -2.28
C LYS A 102 16.26 2.92 -3.30
N TRP A 103 16.86 4.08 -3.00
CA TRP A 103 17.03 5.17 -3.95
C TRP A 103 18.29 4.96 -4.78
N PHE A 104 18.20 5.14 -6.09
CA PHE A 104 19.34 5.12 -7.02
C PHE A 104 19.66 6.51 -7.58
N SER A 105 18.67 7.41 -7.66
CA SER A 105 18.86 8.80 -8.08
C SER A 105 17.67 9.68 -7.66
N PRO A 106 17.87 10.97 -7.33
CA PRO A 106 19.15 11.65 -7.08
C PRO A 106 19.88 11.24 -5.79
N PHE A 107 19.24 10.48 -4.90
CA PHE A 107 19.86 9.99 -3.66
C PHE A 107 20.33 8.54 -3.76
N THR A 108 21.07 8.11 -2.75
CA THR A 108 21.65 6.76 -2.65
C THR A 108 21.23 6.00 -1.39
N HIS A 109 20.37 6.59 -0.56
CA HIS A 109 19.99 6.02 0.73
C HIS A 109 19.05 4.81 0.58
N MET A 110 18.92 4.06 1.67
CA MET A 110 17.84 3.10 1.89
C MET A 110 16.95 3.60 3.02
N THR A 111 15.66 3.28 2.93
CA THR A 111 14.69 3.57 3.98
C THR A 111 13.89 2.33 4.28
N HIS A 112 13.70 2.04 5.56
CA HIS A 112 12.76 1.02 6.03
C HIS A 112 11.63 1.71 6.79
N GLU A 113 10.46 1.80 6.19
CA GLU A 113 9.27 2.36 6.81
C GLU A 113 8.42 1.24 7.36
N PHE A 114 8.02 1.36 8.63
CA PHE A 114 7.23 0.36 9.33
C PHE A 114 5.94 0.96 9.85
N GLN A 115 4.91 0.13 9.83
CA GLN A 115 3.62 0.43 10.43
C GLN A 115 3.09 -0.78 11.18
N SER A 116 2.72 -0.60 12.43
CA SER A 116 1.99 -1.60 13.20
C SER A 116 0.57 -1.76 12.63
N LEU A 117 0.19 -3.02 12.38
CA LEU A 117 -1.17 -3.44 12.04
C LEU A 117 -1.85 -4.16 13.22
N SER A 118 -1.26 -4.09 14.41
CA SER A 118 -1.73 -4.79 15.59
C SER A 118 -2.68 -3.92 16.41
N GLU A 119 -3.70 -4.54 17.02
CA GLU A 119 -4.55 -3.93 18.06
C GLU A 119 -3.86 -3.92 19.43
N GLU A 120 -2.64 -4.45 19.50
CA GLU A 120 -1.74 -4.44 20.65
C GLU A 120 -0.41 -3.76 20.29
N PRO A 121 0.34 -3.19 21.25
CA PRO A 121 1.67 -2.68 21.00
C PRO A 121 2.63 -3.75 20.49
N ILE A 122 3.68 -3.33 19.78
CA ILE A 122 4.69 -4.24 19.22
C ILE A 122 6.10 -3.81 19.61
N SER A 123 7.04 -4.74 19.51
CA SER A 123 8.47 -4.47 19.66
C SER A 123 9.26 -5.15 18.57
N ALA A 124 10.31 -4.51 18.08
CA ALA A 124 11.27 -5.08 17.14
C ALA A 124 12.70 -4.96 17.63
N LYS A 125 13.47 -6.00 17.32
CA LYS A 125 14.93 -5.98 17.37
C LYS A 125 15.49 -6.01 15.96
N PHE A 126 16.68 -5.46 15.80
CA PHE A 126 17.45 -5.48 14.56
C PHE A 126 18.88 -5.85 14.92
N HIS A 127 19.36 -7.00 14.42
CA HIS A 127 20.61 -7.63 14.86
C HIS A 127 20.71 -7.79 16.39
N GLY A 128 19.62 -8.21 17.03
CA GLY A 128 19.54 -8.43 18.48
C GLY A 128 19.30 -7.18 19.32
N GLU A 129 19.52 -5.98 18.78
CA GLU A 129 19.35 -4.71 19.49
C GLU A 129 17.91 -4.20 19.39
N PRO A 130 17.30 -3.69 20.48
CA PRO A 130 15.95 -3.14 20.44
C PRO A 130 15.93 -1.84 19.64
N VAL A 131 15.12 -1.78 18.58
CA VAL A 131 15.05 -0.61 17.68
C VAL A 131 13.67 0.02 17.56
N TRP A 132 12.61 -0.69 17.91
CA TRP A 132 11.24 -0.20 17.82
C TRP A 132 10.41 -0.75 18.96
N LYS A 133 9.64 0.11 19.65
CA LYS A 133 8.69 -0.32 20.67
C LYS A 133 7.53 0.66 20.72
N THR A 134 6.37 0.26 20.21
CA THR A 134 5.21 1.16 20.19
C THR A 134 4.64 1.32 21.59
N ASN A 135 4.19 2.53 21.92
CA ASN A 135 3.47 2.78 23.17
C ASN A 135 1.97 2.49 23.04
N GLU A 136 1.46 2.48 21.81
CA GLU A 136 0.04 2.34 21.50
C GLU A 136 -0.17 1.27 20.42
N PRO A 137 -1.38 0.72 20.30
CA PRO A 137 -1.81 -0.09 19.15
C PRO A 137 -1.64 0.65 17.82
N GLY A 138 -1.42 -0.11 16.76
CA GLY A 138 -1.31 0.45 15.41
C GLY A 138 -2.63 0.56 14.66
N LEU A 139 -3.64 -0.24 15.05
CA LEU A 139 -4.97 -0.19 14.46
C LEU A 139 -6.06 -0.16 15.52
N ARG A 140 -7.19 0.39 15.10
CA ARG A 140 -8.48 0.26 15.77
C ARG A 140 -9.53 -0.07 14.73
N PHE A 141 -10.18 -1.22 14.87
CA PHE A 141 -11.28 -1.60 13.98
C PHE A 141 -12.60 -0.99 14.43
N VAL A 142 -13.32 -0.43 13.47
CA VAL A 142 -14.67 0.12 13.67
C VAL A 142 -15.64 -0.49 12.68
N ASP A 143 -16.92 -0.50 13.02
CA ASP A 143 -17.97 -1.06 12.16
C ASP A 143 -18.05 -0.25 10.85
N LEU A 144 -18.13 -0.94 9.71
CA LEU A 144 -18.24 -0.29 8.40
C LEU A 144 -19.69 0.18 8.19
N PRO A 145 -19.97 1.50 8.11
CA PRO A 145 -21.33 2.01 8.07
C PRO A 145 -22.10 1.52 6.83
N LYS A 146 -23.34 1.05 7.04
CA LYS A 146 -24.23 0.60 5.95
C LYS A 146 -23.64 -0.56 5.13
N ALA A 147 -22.72 -1.34 5.69
CA ALA A 147 -22.25 -2.57 5.08
C ALA A 147 -23.34 -3.65 5.08
N PRO A 148 -23.44 -4.50 4.03
CA PRO A 148 -24.30 -5.68 4.08
C PRO A 148 -23.76 -6.69 5.09
N ALA A 149 -24.55 -7.73 5.40
CA ALA A 149 -23.99 -8.87 6.12
C ALA A 149 -22.87 -9.54 5.27
N PRO A 150 -21.78 -10.03 5.89
CA PRO A 150 -20.80 -10.86 5.22
C PRO A 150 -21.47 -12.07 4.56
N ALA A 151 -21.13 -12.31 3.30
CA ALA A 151 -21.69 -13.41 2.54
C ALA A 151 -21.27 -14.78 3.11
N VAL A 152 -22.04 -15.81 2.76
CA VAL A 152 -21.84 -17.18 3.26
C VAL A 152 -20.55 -17.80 2.72
N THR A 153 -20.27 -17.63 1.43
CA THR A 153 -19.07 -18.21 0.80
C THR A 153 -17.87 -17.26 0.86
N GLU A 154 -16.67 -17.82 0.91
CA GLU A 154 -15.44 -17.03 0.92
C GLU A 154 -15.28 -16.18 -0.36
N ALA A 155 -15.58 -16.75 -1.53
CA ALA A 155 -15.50 -16.03 -2.80
C ALA A 155 -16.42 -14.79 -2.80
N GLN A 156 -17.65 -14.92 -2.31
CA GLN A 156 -18.58 -13.79 -2.21
C GLN A 156 -18.12 -12.75 -1.18
N ARG A 157 -17.57 -13.16 -0.04
CA ARG A 157 -16.99 -12.22 0.94
C ARG A 157 -15.83 -11.44 0.34
N PHE A 158 -14.99 -12.09 -0.47
CA PHE A 158 -13.91 -11.42 -1.19
C PHE A 158 -14.44 -10.38 -2.18
N PHE A 159 -15.47 -10.70 -2.98
CA PHE A 159 -16.11 -9.71 -3.85
C PHE A 159 -16.72 -8.56 -3.05
N GLN A 160 -17.43 -8.84 -1.95
CA GLN A 160 -17.97 -7.81 -1.07
C GLN A 160 -16.88 -6.88 -0.53
N ALA A 161 -15.76 -7.42 -0.02
CA ALA A 161 -14.66 -6.61 0.50
C ALA A 161 -14.10 -5.63 -0.55
N LYS A 162 -14.01 -6.06 -1.82
CA LYS A 162 -13.59 -5.19 -2.93
C LYS A 162 -14.60 -4.09 -3.23
N GLU A 163 -15.90 -4.40 -3.24
CA GLU A 163 -16.93 -3.38 -3.44
C GLU A 163 -16.95 -2.38 -2.28
N LEU A 164 -16.79 -2.86 -1.04
CA LEU A 164 -16.70 -2.00 0.15
C LEU A 164 -15.46 -1.09 0.10
N ALA A 165 -14.32 -1.57 -0.38
CA ALA A 165 -13.11 -0.76 -0.51
C ALA A 165 -13.28 0.41 -1.50
N LYS A 166 -14.08 0.24 -2.57
CA LYS A 166 -14.33 1.29 -3.58
C LYS A 166 -15.13 2.48 -3.04
N ASP A 167 -15.84 2.30 -1.93
CA ASP A 167 -16.56 3.38 -1.26
C ASP A 167 -15.62 4.36 -0.52
N PHE A 168 -14.32 4.04 -0.44
CA PHE A 168 -13.31 4.88 0.16
C PHE A 168 -12.51 5.67 -0.87
N THR A 169 -12.24 6.94 -0.57
CA THR A 169 -11.31 7.80 -1.31
C THR A 169 -10.34 8.46 -0.34
N THR A 170 -9.12 8.75 -0.79
CA THR A 170 -8.09 9.39 0.04
C THR A 170 -7.46 10.56 -0.67
N THR A 171 -7.31 11.67 0.04
CA THR A 171 -6.52 12.82 -0.40
C THR A 171 -5.27 12.92 0.45
N MET A 172 -4.15 13.23 -0.18
CA MET A 172 -2.86 13.49 0.44
C MET A 172 -2.44 14.94 0.19
N LYS A 173 -1.80 15.58 1.16
CA LYS A 173 -1.12 16.86 0.95
C LYS A 173 0.37 16.64 0.81
N GLU A 174 0.90 16.89 -0.38
CA GLU A 174 2.34 16.82 -0.62
C GLU A 174 3.10 17.91 0.14
N LYS A 175 4.42 17.76 0.26
CA LYS A 175 5.30 18.78 0.88
C LYS A 175 5.25 20.13 0.16
N SER A 176 4.94 20.13 -1.13
CA SER A 176 4.69 21.33 -1.95
C SER A 176 3.45 22.10 -1.52
N GLY A 177 2.56 21.47 -0.74
CA GLY A 177 1.25 21.98 -0.36
C GLY A 177 0.12 21.53 -1.29
N THR A 178 0.44 20.89 -2.42
CA THR A 178 -0.54 20.37 -3.39
C THR A 178 -1.37 19.25 -2.80
N LEU A 179 -2.67 19.26 -3.08
CA LEU A 179 -3.58 18.16 -2.75
C LEU A 179 -3.64 17.18 -3.92
N VAL A 180 -3.43 15.89 -3.63
CA VAL A 180 -3.45 14.80 -4.61
C VAL A 180 -4.42 13.73 -4.14
N GLU A 181 -5.33 13.31 -5.01
CA GLU A 181 -6.16 12.13 -4.76
C GLU A 181 -5.36 10.85 -5.04
N LEU A 182 -5.34 9.95 -4.08
CA LEU A 182 -4.61 8.69 -4.18
C LEU A 182 -5.43 7.63 -4.88
N ARG A 183 -4.78 6.82 -5.71
CA ARG A 183 -5.43 5.73 -6.43
C ARG A 183 -5.54 4.50 -5.54
N LEU A 184 -6.74 3.94 -5.40
CA LEU A 184 -6.95 2.64 -4.77
C LEU A 184 -6.44 1.51 -5.68
N LEU A 185 -5.63 0.60 -5.13
CA LEU A 185 -5.43 -0.72 -5.71
C LEU A 185 -6.66 -1.59 -5.41
N THR A 186 -7.52 -1.79 -6.40
CA THR A 186 -8.83 -2.46 -6.22
C THR A 186 -8.74 -3.96 -5.95
N GLN A 187 -7.58 -4.57 -6.19
CA GLN A 187 -7.24 -5.90 -5.68
C GLN A 187 -6.49 -5.70 -4.36
N PRO A 188 -6.87 -6.41 -3.28
CA PRO A 188 -6.11 -6.33 -2.06
C PRO A 188 -4.69 -6.86 -2.29
N VAL A 189 -3.72 -6.17 -1.73
CA VAL A 189 -2.31 -6.58 -1.76
C VAL A 189 -2.08 -7.82 -0.88
N TYR A 190 -2.98 -8.08 0.06
CA TYR A 190 -2.93 -9.29 0.88
C TYR A 190 -4.33 -9.71 1.37
N ARG A 191 -4.56 -11.02 1.46
CA ARG A 191 -5.79 -11.63 1.98
C ARG A 191 -5.43 -12.58 3.12
N TYR A 192 -6.28 -12.64 4.14
CA TYR A 192 -6.04 -13.50 5.30
C TYR A 192 -7.34 -13.92 5.97
N ALA A 193 -7.23 -14.91 6.85
CA ALA A 193 -8.26 -15.25 7.81
C ALA A 193 -7.60 -15.65 9.13
N ALA A 194 -8.27 -15.37 10.24
CA ALA A 194 -7.89 -15.86 11.56
C ALA A 194 -9.16 -16.22 12.35
N PRO A 195 -9.84 -17.33 12.02
CA PRO A 195 -11.13 -17.66 12.63
C PRO A 195 -11.07 -17.81 14.15
N LYS A 196 -9.93 -18.29 14.70
CA LYS A 196 -9.69 -18.36 16.16
C LYS A 196 -9.65 -17.00 16.85
N LYS A 197 -9.48 -15.91 16.09
CA LYS A 197 -9.53 -14.51 16.54
C LYS A 197 -10.80 -13.80 16.04
N GLY A 198 -11.77 -14.56 15.52
CA GLY A 198 -13.02 -14.04 14.99
C GLY A 198 -12.90 -13.32 13.65
N ILE A 199 -11.80 -13.52 12.89
CA ILE A 199 -11.62 -12.92 11.56
C ILE A 199 -11.91 -14.00 10.50
N HIS A 200 -13.06 -13.89 9.83
CA HIS A 200 -13.51 -14.88 8.84
C HIS A 200 -13.09 -14.55 7.40
N SER A 201 -12.73 -13.30 7.14
CA SER A 201 -12.23 -12.82 5.85
C SER A 201 -11.62 -11.45 6.06
N GLY A 202 -10.31 -11.32 5.90
CA GLY A 202 -9.58 -10.06 5.96
C GLY A 202 -8.93 -9.73 4.63
N SER A 203 -8.93 -8.44 4.27
CA SER A 203 -8.33 -7.92 3.05
C SER A 203 -7.58 -6.63 3.34
N LEU A 204 -6.32 -6.55 2.91
CA LEU A 204 -5.46 -5.39 3.00
C LEU A 204 -5.40 -4.72 1.62
N PHE A 205 -5.87 -3.48 1.54
CA PHE A 205 -5.82 -2.65 0.34
C PHE A 205 -4.82 -1.51 0.52
N ALA A 206 -4.32 -0.97 -0.60
CA ALA A 206 -3.39 0.15 -0.60
C ALA A 206 -3.93 1.30 -1.46
N PHE A 207 -3.81 2.52 -0.95
CA PHE A 207 -3.91 3.75 -1.71
C PHE A 207 -2.51 4.20 -2.07
N VAL A 208 -2.28 4.48 -3.35
CA VAL A 208 -0.93 4.71 -3.88
C VAL A 208 -0.79 6.06 -4.59
N GLN A 209 0.40 6.63 -4.50
CA GLN A 209 0.89 7.63 -5.44
C GLN A 209 1.77 6.92 -6.49
N GLY A 210 1.35 6.94 -7.76
CA GLY A 210 1.96 6.07 -8.77
C GLY A 210 1.73 4.60 -8.42
N THR A 211 2.75 3.92 -7.87
CA THR A 211 2.63 2.57 -7.29
C THR A 211 3.06 2.48 -5.82
N ASP A 212 3.55 3.58 -5.26
CA ASP A 212 4.06 3.71 -3.89
C ASP A 212 2.89 3.79 -2.88
N PRO A 213 2.79 2.89 -1.90
CA PRO A 213 1.69 2.90 -0.93
C PRO A 213 1.84 3.99 0.12
N GLU A 214 0.83 4.86 0.21
CA GLU A 214 0.80 5.99 1.17
C GLU A 214 -0.18 5.72 2.33
N LEU A 215 -1.19 4.87 2.12
CA LEU A 215 -2.19 4.50 3.11
C LEU A 215 -2.65 3.06 2.89
N PHE A 216 -2.81 2.30 3.98
CA PHE A 216 -3.38 0.97 3.98
C PHE A 216 -4.79 0.97 4.60
N LEU A 217 -5.70 0.28 3.94
CA LEU A 217 -7.08 0.05 4.39
C LEU A 217 -7.29 -1.44 4.62
N LEU A 218 -7.72 -1.80 5.83
CA LEU A 218 -8.08 -3.18 6.19
C LEU A 218 -9.59 -3.28 6.24
N ILE A 219 -10.15 -4.31 5.59
CA ILE A 219 -11.58 -4.64 5.67
C ILE A 219 -11.71 -6.09 6.12
N ASP A 220 -12.30 -6.28 7.30
CA ASP A 220 -12.44 -7.58 7.95
C ASP A 220 -13.91 -7.94 8.22
N ALA A 221 -14.31 -9.15 7.87
CA ALA A 221 -15.52 -9.77 8.41
C ALA A 221 -15.22 -10.35 9.80
N ARG A 222 -15.65 -9.65 10.84
CA ARG A 222 -15.33 -9.97 12.24
C ARG A 222 -16.56 -10.40 13.05
N GLY A 223 -16.45 -11.48 13.79
CA GLY A 223 -17.48 -11.99 14.70
C GLY A 223 -17.05 -13.28 15.39
N GLU A 224 -17.85 -13.77 16.33
CA GLU A 224 -17.60 -15.08 16.97
C GLU A 224 -17.69 -16.23 15.95
N ASN A 225 -18.57 -16.08 14.97
CA ASN A 225 -18.75 -17.00 13.87
C ASN A 225 -19.18 -16.25 12.60
N ALA A 226 -19.16 -16.95 11.46
CA ALA A 226 -19.47 -16.35 10.17
C ALA A 226 -20.90 -15.79 10.07
N ALA A 227 -21.86 -16.33 10.84
CA ALA A 227 -23.26 -15.91 10.82
C ALA A 227 -23.49 -14.59 11.58
N THR A 228 -22.71 -14.32 12.63
CA THR A 228 -22.77 -13.08 13.42
C THR A 228 -21.73 -12.05 13.02
N ALA A 229 -20.87 -12.38 12.05
CA ALA A 229 -19.82 -11.51 11.59
C ALA A 229 -20.37 -10.20 10.99
N ARG A 230 -19.66 -9.09 11.22
CA ARG A 230 -19.92 -7.80 10.58
C ARG A 230 -18.67 -7.30 9.89
N TRP A 231 -18.85 -6.57 8.79
CA TRP A 231 -17.74 -5.87 8.17
C TRP A 231 -17.26 -4.73 9.08
N LYS A 232 -15.96 -4.75 9.36
CA LYS A 232 -15.24 -3.70 10.05
C LYS A 232 -14.12 -3.20 9.16
N TYR A 233 -13.71 -1.97 9.37
CA TYR A 233 -12.51 -1.44 8.73
C TYR A 233 -11.56 -0.84 9.75
N ALA A 234 -10.29 -0.77 9.36
CA ALA A 234 -9.25 -0.01 10.02
C ALA A 234 -8.35 0.62 8.95
N VAL A 235 -7.70 1.71 9.30
CA VAL A 235 -6.88 2.49 8.38
C VAL A 235 -5.56 2.85 9.06
N THR A 236 -4.50 2.88 8.26
CA THR A 236 -3.22 3.40 8.72
C THR A 236 -2.40 4.03 7.59
N ARG A 237 -1.47 4.90 7.98
CA ARG A 237 -0.54 5.61 7.10
C ARG A 237 0.65 4.74 6.71
N MET A 238 1.26 5.06 5.57
CA MET A 238 2.59 4.60 5.14
C MET A 238 3.37 5.79 4.55
N THR A 239 3.25 6.93 5.22
CA THR A 239 3.84 8.21 4.78
C THR A 239 3.88 9.17 5.95
N ASN A 240 4.67 10.24 5.92
CA ASN A 240 4.74 11.21 6.99
C ASN A 240 3.97 12.52 6.72
N VAL A 241 3.23 12.62 5.62
CA VAL A 241 2.44 13.81 5.24
C VAL A 241 0.98 13.78 5.72
N ASP A 242 0.22 14.87 5.48
CA ASP A 242 -1.20 14.89 5.83
C ASP A 242 -2.02 14.01 4.88
N LEU A 243 -2.97 13.27 5.47
CA LEU A 243 -3.90 12.37 4.78
C LEU A 243 -5.31 12.56 5.30
N TRP A 244 -6.30 12.45 4.41
CA TRP A 244 -7.72 12.43 4.74
C TRP A 244 -8.41 11.29 3.98
N LEU A 245 -9.00 10.36 4.74
CA LEU A 245 -9.77 9.25 4.21
C LEU A 245 -11.26 9.57 4.34
N HIS A 246 -11.98 9.39 3.24
CA HIS A 246 -13.41 9.57 3.16
C HIS A 246 -14.08 8.24 2.85
N HIS A 247 -15.22 7.96 3.47
CA HIS A 247 -16.12 6.88 3.10
C HIS A 247 -17.43 7.50 2.61
N ARG A 248 -17.78 7.28 1.34
CA ARG A 248 -18.97 7.89 0.70
C ARG A 248 -19.08 9.41 0.94
N LYS A 249 -17.96 10.12 0.76
CA LYS A 249 -17.79 11.58 0.94
C LYS A 249 -17.75 12.09 2.38
N GLU A 250 -18.01 11.25 3.38
CA GLU A 250 -17.85 11.63 4.78
C GLU A 250 -16.40 11.36 5.21
N GLU A 251 -15.72 12.36 5.78
CA GLU A 251 -14.40 12.16 6.39
C GLU A 251 -14.54 11.21 7.58
N VAL A 252 -13.82 10.09 7.54
CA VAL A 252 -13.87 9.06 8.60
C VAL A 252 -12.55 8.91 9.33
N TRP A 253 -11.46 9.44 8.77
CA TRP A 253 -10.14 9.41 9.37
C TRP A 253 -9.23 10.45 8.75
N ALA A 254 -8.31 11.01 9.55
CA ALA A 254 -7.26 11.88 9.08
C ALA A 254 -5.97 11.65 9.87
N ALA A 255 -4.84 11.88 9.22
CA ALA A 255 -3.54 11.93 9.86
C ALA A 255 -2.84 13.24 9.51
N LYS A 256 -2.21 13.88 10.51
CA LYS A 256 -1.43 15.09 10.31
C LYS A 256 0.01 14.77 9.93
N TYR A 257 0.68 15.77 9.34
CA TYR A 257 2.12 15.72 9.10
C TYR A 257 2.89 15.31 10.37
N LEU A 258 3.83 14.37 10.21
CA LEU A 258 4.78 13.97 11.26
C LEU A 258 6.16 14.50 10.91
N THR A 259 6.74 15.26 11.84
CA THR A 259 8.12 15.72 11.72
C THR A 259 9.09 14.55 11.72
N ILE A 260 10.28 14.74 11.15
CA ILE A 260 11.34 13.72 11.18
C ILE A 260 11.66 13.25 12.60
N ARG A 261 11.64 14.17 13.58
CA ARG A 261 11.83 13.84 14.99
C ARG A 261 10.80 12.84 15.49
N VAL A 262 9.53 12.98 15.09
CA VAL A 262 8.46 12.07 15.53
C VAL A 262 8.57 10.71 14.84
N VAL A 263 8.84 10.68 13.53
CA VAL A 263 8.93 9.41 12.79
C VAL A 263 10.17 8.60 13.24
N ASN A 264 11.25 9.28 13.63
CA ASN A 264 12.49 8.68 14.13
C ASN A 264 12.50 8.47 15.66
N ASP A 265 11.37 8.66 16.35
CA ASP A 265 11.27 8.39 17.81
C ASP A 265 11.11 6.89 18.10
N HIS A 266 10.73 6.09 17.10
CA HIS A 266 10.56 4.63 17.22
C HIS A 266 9.67 4.18 18.39
N ARG A 267 8.79 5.08 18.88
CA ARG A 267 7.76 4.81 19.89
C ARG A 267 6.35 4.90 19.34
N GLN A 268 6.23 5.38 18.10
CA GLN A 268 4.99 5.52 17.37
C GLN A 268 4.67 4.24 16.57
N PRO A 269 3.39 3.95 16.30
CA PRO A 269 2.99 2.86 15.42
C PRO A 269 3.52 2.97 13.99
N TYR A 270 3.77 4.20 13.51
CA TYR A 270 4.47 4.48 12.26
C TYR A 270 5.89 4.92 12.57
N THR A 271 6.89 4.32 11.94
CA THR A 271 8.30 4.72 12.12
C THR A 271 9.12 4.47 10.86
N ARG A 272 10.30 5.08 10.78
CA ARG A 272 11.24 4.87 9.68
C ARG A 272 12.67 4.75 10.18
N PHE A 273 13.46 3.95 9.50
CA PHE A 273 14.90 3.86 9.66
C PHE A 273 15.56 4.27 8.33
N ASN A 274 16.48 5.23 8.37
CA ASN A 274 17.20 5.70 7.19
C ASN A 274 18.65 5.23 7.26
N PHE A 275 19.20 4.85 6.11
CA PHE A 275 20.59 4.46 5.94
C PHE A 275 21.15 5.26 4.77
N ASP A 276 22.12 6.14 5.03
CA ASP A 276 22.66 7.06 4.01
C ASP A 276 23.29 6.32 2.81
N GLU A 277 23.80 5.12 3.07
CA GLU A 277 24.35 4.20 2.10
C GLU A 277 23.81 2.78 2.31
N ILE A 278 24.15 1.86 1.41
CA ILE A 278 23.89 0.43 1.60
C ILE A 278 24.66 -0.04 2.85
N PRO A 279 23.98 -0.51 3.91
CA PRO A 279 24.63 -1.00 5.12
C PRO A 279 25.65 -2.11 4.82
N GLU A 280 26.72 -2.19 5.61
CA GLU A 280 27.80 -3.16 5.40
C GLU A 280 27.30 -4.61 5.29
N PHE A 281 26.36 -4.99 6.15
CA PHE A 281 25.78 -6.35 6.16
C PHE A 281 25.01 -6.69 4.88
N LEU A 282 24.60 -5.70 4.08
CA LEU A 282 23.89 -5.87 2.81
C LEU A 282 24.80 -5.77 1.57
N LYS A 283 26.06 -5.35 1.71
CA LYS A 283 26.96 -5.18 0.56
C LYS A 283 27.21 -6.50 -0.20
N GLY A 284 27.08 -7.65 0.48
CA GLY A 284 27.19 -8.97 -0.15
C GLY A 284 26.07 -9.29 -1.16
N GLU A 285 24.91 -8.62 -1.05
CA GLU A 285 23.73 -8.89 -1.89
C GLU A 285 23.81 -8.20 -3.26
N THR A 286 24.59 -7.12 -3.38
CA THR A 286 24.80 -6.43 -4.66
C THR A 286 25.95 -7.05 -5.47
N ALA A 287 26.94 -7.65 -4.81
CA ALA A 287 28.11 -8.25 -5.45
C ALA A 287 27.80 -9.52 -6.28
N LYS A 288 26.70 -10.23 -5.97
CA LYS A 288 26.30 -11.48 -6.65
C LYS A 288 25.61 -11.28 -8.00
N SER A 289 25.44 -10.05 -8.48
CA SER A 289 24.81 -9.76 -9.79
C SER A 289 25.76 -9.83 -10.99
N LYS A 290 27.05 -10.12 -10.78
CA LYS A 290 28.06 -10.31 -11.84
C LYS A 290 28.46 -11.78 -11.96
N LYS A 291 27.57 -12.62 -12.47
CA LYS A 291 27.93 -13.93 -13.07
C LYS A 291 26.99 -14.24 -14.21
#